data_AF-A0A832ZY34-F1
#
_entry.id   AF-A0A832ZY34-F1
#
_cell.length_a   1.000
_cell.length_b   1.000
_cell.length_c   1.000
_cell.angle_alpha   90.00
_cell.angle_beta   90.00
_cell.angle_gamma   90.00
#
_symmetry.space_group_name_H-M   'P 1'
#
loop_
_entity.id
_entity.type
_entity.pdbx_description
1 polymer ?
#
loop_
_entity_poly.entity_id
_entity_poly.type
_entity_poly.pdbx_seq_one_letter_code
_entity_poly.pdbx_strand_id
1 'polypeptide(L)'
;MMPGHLSKSVDKAECKVCGKPIAGNTPSYYITGFGTVCMPCSSKHVKCDGCGSDVRLMTITVLRGRKLCLLCYKNERERGEKRIVKEVIASNLDVLIEEILANMPEGFKFVGVRLKPSSKNTWQVEYEREDIFEMRCS
;
A
#
# COMPACT_ATOMS: atom_id res chain seq x y z
N MET A 1 -8.84 -3.62 39.08
CA MET A 1 -8.54 -2.97 37.79
C MET A 1 -8.29 -4.08 36.77
N MET A 2 -9.30 -4.41 35.95
CA MET A 2 -9.17 -5.37 34.85
C MET A 2 -9.23 -4.58 33.54
N PRO A 3 -8.25 -4.67 32.64
CA PRO A 3 -8.39 -4.10 31.31
C PRO A 3 -9.41 -4.97 30.56
N GLY A 4 -10.60 -4.42 30.37
CA GLY A 4 -11.63 -4.97 29.51
C GLY A 4 -11.12 -5.05 28.08
N HIS A 5 -10.58 -6.21 27.70
CA HIS A 5 -10.43 -6.56 26.30
C HIS A 5 -11.83 -6.53 25.69
N LEU A 6 -12.03 -5.67 24.69
CA LEU A 6 -13.17 -5.69 23.80
C LEU A 6 -13.25 -7.07 23.11
N SER A 7 -13.86 -8.04 23.77
CA SER A 7 -14.49 -9.17 23.11
C SER A 7 -15.71 -8.63 22.39
N LYS A 8 -15.52 -8.05 21.20
CA LYS A 8 -16.59 -8.06 20.21
C LYS A 8 -16.92 -9.53 19.99
N SER A 9 -18.02 -9.99 20.56
CA SER A 9 -18.66 -11.24 20.22
C SER A 9 -19.04 -11.16 18.74
N VAL A 10 -18.10 -11.57 17.87
CA VAL A 10 -18.38 -11.77 16.45
C VAL A 10 -19.05 -13.13 16.33
N ASP A 11 -20.28 -13.21 16.83
CA ASP A 11 -21.17 -14.32 16.53
C ASP A 11 -21.41 -14.32 15.02
N LYS A 12 -20.82 -15.33 14.36
CA LYS A 12 -20.96 -15.69 12.93
C LYS A 12 -20.18 -14.80 11.95
N ALA A 13 -18.85 -14.92 11.94
CA ALA A 13 -18.10 -14.58 10.74
C ALA A 13 -18.55 -15.51 9.60
N GLU A 14 -18.92 -15.00 8.43
CA GLU A 14 -19.31 -15.81 7.27
C GLU A 14 -18.23 -15.74 6.18
N CYS A 15 -18.01 -16.86 5.50
CA CYS A 15 -17.07 -16.90 4.38
C CYS A 15 -17.62 -16.10 3.20
N LYS A 16 -16.89 -15.05 2.77
CA LYS A 16 -17.27 -14.21 1.63
C LYS A 16 -17.34 -14.92 0.27
N VAL A 17 -16.78 -16.13 0.17
CA VAL A 17 -16.77 -16.91 -1.09
C VAL A 17 -17.93 -17.91 -1.15
N CYS A 18 -18.24 -18.60 -0.05
CA CYS A 18 -19.22 -19.68 -0.05
C CYS A 18 -20.43 -19.44 0.87
N GLY A 19 -20.46 -18.33 1.60
CA GLY A 19 -21.55 -17.97 2.52
C GLY A 19 -21.63 -18.84 3.78
N LYS A 20 -20.76 -19.86 3.93
CA LYS A 20 -20.80 -20.74 5.10
C LYS A 20 -20.35 -20.00 6.37
N PRO A 21 -21.02 -20.21 7.51
CA PRO A 21 -20.58 -19.66 8.78
C PRO A 21 -19.23 -20.26 9.17
N ILE A 22 -18.32 -19.40 9.60
CA ILE A 22 -17.01 -19.72 10.16
C ILE A 22 -17.20 -19.77 11.67
N ALA A 23 -17.29 -20.98 12.19
CA ALA A 23 -17.32 -21.20 13.64
C ALA A 23 -16.00 -20.74 14.25
N GLY A 24 -16.02 -20.27 15.50
CA GLY A 24 -14.86 -19.66 16.17
C GLY A 24 -13.58 -20.51 16.20
N ASN A 25 -13.71 -21.84 16.08
CA ASN A 25 -12.57 -22.78 16.05
C ASN A 25 -12.16 -23.23 14.64
N THR A 26 -12.78 -22.72 13.57
CA THR A 26 -12.44 -23.12 12.20
C THR A 26 -11.34 -22.20 11.65
N PRO A 27 -10.23 -22.75 11.10
CA PRO A 27 -9.18 -21.93 10.52
C PRO A 27 -9.74 -21.09 9.36
N SER A 28 -9.52 -19.78 9.44
CA SER A 28 -9.97 -18.80 8.44
C SER A 28 -8.88 -17.75 8.20
N TYR A 29 -8.95 -17.12 7.04
CA TYR A 29 -8.02 -16.06 6.62
C TYR A 29 -8.80 -14.78 6.35
N TYR A 30 -8.31 -13.67 6.88
CA TYR A 30 -8.82 -12.34 6.53
C TYR A 30 -8.04 -11.78 5.34
N ILE A 31 -8.74 -11.49 4.25
CA ILE A 31 -8.16 -10.91 3.04
C ILE A 31 -8.46 -9.41 3.04
N THR A 32 -7.42 -8.58 2.98
CA THR A 32 -7.53 -7.11 2.98
C THR A 32 -8.41 -6.63 1.83
N GLY A 33 -9.42 -5.83 2.14
CA GLY A 33 -10.39 -5.29 1.17
C GLY A 33 -11.44 -6.28 0.66
N PHE A 34 -11.41 -7.54 1.12
CA PHE A 34 -12.36 -8.58 0.71
C PHE A 34 -13.16 -9.15 1.89
N GLY A 35 -12.49 -9.42 3.02
CA GLY A 35 -13.09 -9.95 4.24
C GLY A 35 -12.61 -11.37 4.58
N THR A 36 -13.30 -12.01 5.54
CA THR A 36 -12.93 -13.33 6.04
C THR A 36 -13.36 -14.45 5.07
N VAL A 37 -12.46 -15.41 4.87
CA VAL A 37 -12.64 -16.56 3.97
C VAL A 37 -12.22 -17.84 4.69
N CYS A 38 -12.98 -18.91 4.52
CA CYS A 38 -12.63 -20.22 5.08
C CYS A 38 -11.42 -20.82 4.35
N MET A 39 -10.65 -21.67 5.04
CA MET A 39 -9.41 -22.25 4.50
C MET A 39 -9.57 -22.96 3.12
N PRO A 40 -10.64 -23.74 2.85
CA PRO A 40 -10.83 -24.35 1.54
C PRO A 40 -11.04 -23.32 0.42
N CYS A 41 -11.69 -22.20 0.71
CA CYS A 41 -11.93 -21.15 -0.28
C CYS A 41 -10.70 -20.26 -0.49
N SER A 42 -9.92 -20.01 0.57
CA SER A 42 -8.72 -19.17 0.50
C SER A 42 -7.57 -19.82 -0.29
N SER A 43 -7.58 -21.15 -0.41
CA SER A 43 -6.58 -21.90 -1.17
C SER A 43 -6.84 -21.96 -2.68
N LYS A 44 -8.01 -21.49 -3.14
CA LYS A 44 -8.34 -21.47 -4.57
C LYS A 44 -7.44 -20.51 -5.33
N HIS A 45 -7.08 -20.91 -6.54
CA HIS A 45 -6.33 -20.11 -7.49
C HIS A 45 -7.23 -19.03 -8.11
N VAL A 46 -6.71 -17.81 -8.18
CA VAL A 46 -7.37 -16.63 -8.77
C VAL A 46 -6.35 -15.84 -9.56
N LYS A 47 -6.80 -15.19 -10.64
CA LYS A 47 -5.96 -14.31 -11.43
C LYS A 47 -5.82 -12.94 -10.77
N CYS A 48 -4.61 -12.40 -10.81
CA CYS A 48 -4.34 -11.00 -10.48
C CYS A 48 -4.88 -10.10 -11.61
N ASP A 49 -5.71 -9.12 -11.27
CA ASP A 49 -6.26 -8.15 -12.22
C ASP A 49 -5.21 -7.14 -12.72
N GLY A 50 -4.03 -7.11 -12.10
CA GLY A 50 -2.90 -6.23 -12.46
C GLY A 50 -1.96 -6.84 -13.49
N CYS A 51 -1.46 -8.06 -13.22
CA CYS A 51 -0.44 -8.72 -14.05
C CYS A 51 -0.91 -10.04 -14.69
N GLY A 52 -2.13 -10.49 -14.41
CA GLY A 52 -2.68 -11.75 -14.94
C GLY A 52 -2.13 -13.03 -14.30
N SER A 53 -1.15 -12.92 -13.38
CA SER A 53 -0.55 -14.08 -12.71
C SER A 53 -1.58 -14.86 -11.90
N ASP A 54 -1.43 -16.19 -11.89
CA ASP A 54 -2.23 -17.09 -11.08
C ASP A 54 -1.66 -17.17 -9.66
N VAL A 55 -2.46 -16.79 -8.66
CA VAL A 55 -2.07 -16.74 -7.25
C VAL A 55 -3.18 -17.30 -6.37
N ARG A 56 -2.84 -17.71 -5.15
CA ARG A 56 -3.85 -18.18 -4.19
C ARG A 56 -4.68 -16.99 -3.68
N LEU A 57 -5.97 -17.22 -3.46
CA LEU A 57 -6.88 -16.19 -2.96
C LEU A 57 -6.39 -15.62 -1.60
N MET A 58 -5.75 -16.41 -0.75
CA MET A 58 -5.21 -15.93 0.52
C MET A 58 -4.05 -14.92 0.37
N THR A 59 -3.41 -14.84 -0.80
CA THR A 59 -2.26 -13.95 -1.04
C THR A 59 -2.62 -12.71 -1.86
N ILE A 60 -3.90 -12.54 -2.21
CA ILE A 60 -4.36 -11.33 -2.89
C ILE A 60 -4.74 -10.23 -1.89
N THR A 61 -4.81 -9.01 -2.39
CA THR A 61 -5.42 -7.86 -1.70
C THR A 61 -6.40 -7.21 -2.67
N VAL A 62 -7.57 -6.78 -2.17
CA VAL A 62 -8.53 -6.04 -2.98
C VAL A 62 -8.33 -4.54 -2.77
N LEU A 63 -7.96 -3.85 -3.83
CA LEU A 63 -7.79 -2.41 -3.85
C LEU A 63 -8.71 -1.83 -4.93
N ARG A 64 -9.60 -0.90 -4.56
CA ARG A 64 -10.55 -0.24 -5.48
C ARG A 64 -11.33 -1.24 -6.36
N GLY A 65 -11.74 -2.37 -5.78
CA GLY A 65 -12.52 -3.41 -6.46
C GLY A 65 -11.70 -4.40 -7.30
N ARG A 66 -10.38 -4.22 -7.43
CA ARG A 66 -9.48 -5.12 -8.19
C ARG A 66 -8.73 -6.06 -7.26
N LYS A 67 -8.61 -7.33 -7.63
CA LYS A 67 -7.84 -8.37 -6.94
C LYS A 67 -6.39 -8.33 -7.40
N LEU A 68 -5.51 -7.86 -6.53
CA LEU A 68 -4.09 -7.68 -6.85
C LEU A 68 -3.24 -8.68 -6.09
N CYS A 69 -2.24 -9.24 -6.75
CA CYS A 69 -1.14 -9.91 -6.05
C CYS A 69 -0.36 -8.89 -5.22
N LEU A 70 0.41 -9.37 -4.24
CA LEU A 70 1.17 -8.51 -3.33
C LEU A 70 2.05 -7.49 -4.07
N LEU A 71 2.68 -7.89 -5.17
CA LEU A 71 3.53 -7.01 -5.98
C LEU A 71 2.71 -5.90 -6.67
N CYS A 72 1.62 -6.24 -7.36
CA CYS A 72 0.76 -5.25 -8.00
C CYS A 72 0.11 -4.32 -6.97
N TYR A 73 -0.29 -4.85 -5.81
CA TYR A 73 -0.83 -4.04 -4.72
C TYR A 73 0.19 -3.02 -4.22
N LYS A 74 1.45 -3.44 -4.01
CA LYS A 74 2.54 -2.53 -3.62
C LYS A 74 2.73 -1.44 -4.67
N ASN A 75 2.84 -1.81 -5.95
CA ASN A 75 3.01 -0.86 -7.04
C ASN A 75 1.83 0.11 -7.17
N GLU A 76 0.58 -0.36 -7.03
CA GLU A 76 -0.60 0.51 -7.08
C GLU A 76 -0.72 1.43 -5.87
N ARG A 77 -0.30 0.97 -4.69
CA ARG A 77 -0.24 1.80 -3.50
C ARG A 77 0.80 2.91 -3.68
N GLU A 78 1.99 2.58 -4.15
CA GLU A 78 3.05 3.56 -4.47
C GLU A 78 2.62 4.54 -5.57
N ARG A 79 1.96 4.07 -6.64
CA ARG A 79 1.39 4.94 -7.68
C ARG A 79 0.21 5.79 -7.18
N GLY A 80 -0.49 5.31 -6.16
CA GLY A 80 -1.60 5.98 -5.50
C GLY A 80 -1.14 7.04 -4.49
N GLU A 81 0.14 7.04 -4.10
CA GLU A 81 0.70 8.06 -3.22
C GLU A 81 0.76 9.39 -3.97
N LYS A 82 -0.04 10.34 -3.48
CA LYS A 82 -0.08 11.71 -3.99
C LYS A 82 1.28 12.39 -3.82
N ARG A 83 1.99 12.04 -2.74
CA ARG A 83 3.30 12.56 -2.40
C ARG A 83 4.22 11.43 -1.98
N ILE A 84 5.47 11.52 -2.42
CA ILE A 84 6.56 10.61 -2.06
C ILE A 84 7.69 11.42 -1.45
N VAL A 85 8.38 10.84 -0.47
CA VAL A 85 9.55 11.45 0.18
C VAL A 85 10.73 10.52 -0.02
N LYS A 86 11.83 11.04 -0.59
CA LYS A 86 13.10 10.32 -0.74
C LYS A 86 14.18 10.98 0.10
N GLU A 87 15.10 10.17 0.58
CA GLU A 87 16.29 10.65 1.29
C GLU A 87 17.46 10.69 0.33
N VAL A 88 18.13 11.84 0.25
CA VAL A 88 19.29 12.08 -0.61
C VAL A 88 20.43 12.56 0.28
N ILE A 89 21.61 11.97 0.11
CA ILE A 89 22.81 12.39 0.82
C ILE A 89 23.56 13.34 -0.11
N ALA A 90 23.68 14.60 0.27
CA ALA A 90 24.38 15.63 -0.50
C ALA A 90 25.11 16.58 0.44
N SER A 91 26.33 16.96 0.05
CA SER A 91 27.22 17.83 0.84
C SER A 91 26.77 19.30 0.83
N ASN A 92 26.09 19.75 -0.22
CA ASN A 92 25.57 21.10 -0.39
C ASN A 92 24.30 21.09 -1.26
N LEU A 93 23.69 22.26 -1.44
CA LEU A 93 22.47 22.45 -2.24
C LEU A 93 22.68 22.20 -3.74
N ASP A 94 23.85 22.53 -4.28
CA ASP A 94 24.11 22.37 -5.73
C ASP A 94 24.14 20.88 -6.10
N VAL A 95 24.89 20.07 -5.35
CA VAL A 95 24.95 18.61 -5.51
C VAL A 95 23.58 17.97 -5.29
N LEU A 96 22.79 18.51 -4.34
CA LEU A 96 21.44 18.03 -4.08
C LEU A 96 20.52 18.26 -5.28
N ILE A 97 20.58 19.45 -5.90
CA ILE A 97 19.74 19.78 -7.05
C ILE A 97 20.10 18.89 -8.24
N GLU A 98 21.38 18.69 -8.52
CA GLU A 98 21.84 17.78 -9.58
C GLU A 98 21.28 16.36 -9.38
N GLU A 99 21.32 15.85 -8.14
CA GLU A 99 20.80 14.52 -7.84
C GLU A 99 19.28 14.42 -7.94
N ILE A 100 18.55 15.47 -7.55
CA ILE A 100 17.09 15.51 -7.69
C ILE A 100 16.70 15.48 -9.18
N LEU A 101 17.41 16.23 -10.03
CA LEU A 101 17.15 16.27 -11.46
C LEU A 101 17.51 14.95 -12.14
N ALA A 102 18.62 14.32 -11.74
CA ALA A 102 19.06 13.04 -12.31
C ALA A 102 18.15 11.86 -11.90
N ASN A 103 17.63 11.86 -10.67
CA ASN A 103 16.87 10.74 -10.08
C ASN A 103 15.39 11.05 -9.86
N MET A 104 14.85 11.98 -10.65
CA MET A 104 13.45 12.39 -10.55
C MET A 104 12.51 11.21 -10.85
N PRO A 105 11.56 10.90 -9.97
CA PRO A 105 10.58 9.85 -10.20
C PRO A 105 9.68 10.19 -11.39
N GLU A 106 9.51 9.24 -12.32
CA GLU A 106 8.62 9.41 -13.48
C GLU A 106 7.17 9.68 -13.03
N GLY A 107 6.53 10.69 -13.60
CA GLY A 107 5.15 11.09 -13.25
C GLY A 107 5.02 11.91 -11.96
N PHE A 108 6.14 12.38 -11.38
CA PHE A 108 6.16 13.26 -10.21
C PHE A 108 6.91 14.56 -10.49
N LYS A 109 6.47 15.64 -9.86
CA LYS A 109 7.14 16.94 -9.80
C LYS A 109 7.81 17.12 -8.44
N PHE A 110 8.99 17.73 -8.45
CA PHE A 110 9.64 18.19 -7.23
C PHE A 110 8.80 19.31 -6.57
N VAL A 111 8.55 19.18 -5.26
CA VAL A 111 7.73 20.15 -4.50
C VAL A 111 8.56 20.91 -3.48
N GLY A 112 9.52 20.24 -2.84
CA GLY A 112 10.32 20.87 -1.81
C GLY A 112 11.37 19.95 -1.23
N VAL A 113 12.29 20.54 -0.49
CA VAL A 113 13.37 19.81 0.17
C VAL A 113 13.62 20.38 1.55
N ARG A 114 13.98 19.52 2.50
CA ARG A 114 14.34 19.90 3.86
C ARG A 114 15.57 19.13 4.35
N LEU A 115 16.48 19.81 5.03
CA LEU A 115 17.58 19.15 5.72
C LEU A 115 17.03 18.41 6.95
N LYS A 116 17.44 17.15 7.17
CA LYS A 116 17.05 16.42 8.37
C LYS A 116 17.66 17.09 9.62
N PRO A 117 16.90 17.31 10.70
CA PRO A 117 17.44 17.90 11.92
C PRO A 117 18.61 17.10 12.53
N SER A 118 18.63 15.78 12.32
CA SER A 118 19.64 14.87 12.85
C SER A 118 20.89 14.71 11.96
N SER A 119 20.97 15.38 10.81
CA SER A 119 22.07 15.19 9.85
C SER A 119 22.49 16.51 9.20
N LYS A 120 23.79 16.64 8.90
CA LYS A 120 24.35 17.80 8.18
C LYS A 120 24.34 17.64 6.67
N ASN A 121 24.08 16.44 6.16
CA ASN A 121 24.18 16.11 4.74
C ASN A 121 23.03 15.24 4.22
N THR A 122 22.03 14.92 5.04
CA THR A 122 20.87 14.12 4.62
C THR A 122 19.67 15.00 4.42
N TRP A 123 19.18 15.03 3.19
CA TRP A 123 18.06 15.83 2.75
C TRP A 123 16.85 14.94 2.51
N GLN A 124 15.68 15.41 2.92
CA GLN A 124 14.40 14.82 2.57
C GLN A 124 13.80 15.61 1.43
N VAL A 125 13.70 14.97 0.28
CA VAL A 125 13.16 15.53 -0.96
C VAL A 125 11.72 15.05 -1.12
N GLU A 126 10.80 15.99 -1.23
CA GLU A 126 9.38 15.75 -1.41
C GLU A 126 8.99 15.92 -2.88
N TYR A 127 8.28 14.94 -3.42
CA TYR A 127 7.71 14.97 -4.75
C TYR A 127 6.20 14.79 -4.68
N GLU A 128 5.45 15.40 -5.59
CA GLU A 128 4.00 15.24 -5.74
C GLU A 128 3.70 14.80 -7.17
N ARG A 129 2.65 14.00 -7.36
CA ARG A 129 2.29 13.56 -8.71
C ARG A 129 1.96 14.75 -9.61
N GLU A 130 2.40 14.67 -10.86
CA GLU A 130 2.27 15.75 -11.85
C GLU A 130 0.82 16.18 -12.07
N ASP A 131 -0.12 15.22 -12.21
CA ASP A 131 -1.56 15.52 -12.38
C ASP A 131 -2.14 16.30 -11.20
N ILE A 132 -1.68 16.03 -9.98
CA ILE A 132 -2.12 16.73 -8.77
C ILE A 132 -1.48 18.11 -8.66
N PHE A 133 -0.20 18.21 -9.01
CA PHE A 133 0.54 19.46 -9.00
C PHE A 133 -0.06 20.46 -10.00
N GLU A 134 -0.33 20.01 -11.22
CA GLU A 134 -0.92 20.84 -12.29
C GLU A 134 -2.33 21.31 -11.95
N MET A 135 -3.16 20.47 -11.32
CA MET A 135 -4.52 20.86 -10.86
C MET A 135 -4.52 21.94 -9.76
N ARG A 136 -3.40 22.20 -9.07
CA ARG A 136 -3.30 23.28 -8.06
C ARG A 136 -2.84 24.61 -8.65
N CYS A 137 -2.16 24.56 -9.80
CA CYS A 137 -1.59 25.73 -10.45
C CYS A 137 -2.51 26.33 -11.53
N SER A 138 -3.72 25.78 -11.69
CA SER A 138 -4.81 26.30 -12.52
C SER A 138 -5.71 27.27 -11.77
#